data_AF-A0A958BQQ8-F1
#
_entry.id   AF-A0A958BQQ8-F1
#
_cell.length_a   1.000
_cell.length_b   1.000
_cell.length_c   1.000
_cell.angle_alpha   90.00
_cell.angle_beta   90.00
_cell.angle_gamma   90.00
#
_symmetry.space_group_name_H-M   'P 1'
#
loop_
_entity.id
_entity.type
_entity.pdbx_description
1 polymer ?
#
loop_
_entity_poly.entity_id
_entity_poly.type
_entity_poly.pdbx_seq_one_letter_code
_entity_poly.pdbx_strand_id
1 'polypeptide(L)' 'MSEPTCLTIGHSSHSVNEFVALLKERGVEVVVDVRSRPYSKYHRHFSYDAIRENLSARGLR' A
#
# COMPACT_ATOMS: atom_id res chain seq x y z
N MET A 1 17.01 19.71 4.18
CA MET A 1 16.27 18.42 4.23
C MET A 1 14.83 18.76 3.86
N SER A 2 14.27 18.12 2.83
CA SER A 2 12.86 18.31 2.47
C SER A 2 11.96 17.65 3.51
N GLU A 3 10.83 18.28 3.84
CA GLU A 3 9.85 17.66 4.74
C GLU A 3 9.20 16.44 4.08
N PRO A 4 8.98 15.34 4.82
CA PRO A 4 8.29 14.19 4.29
C PRO A 4 6.84 14.57 3.95
N THR A 5 6.43 14.31 2.72
CA THR A 5 5.05 14.52 2.28
C THR A 5 4.20 13.30 2.66
N CYS A 6 3.13 13.52 3.41
CA CYS A 6 2.16 12.47 3.73
C CYS A 6 1.02 12.48 2.71
N LEU A 7 0.79 11.35 2.05
CA LEU A 7 -0.30 11.13 1.10
C LEU A 7 -1.27 10.09 1.67
N THR A 8 -2.55 10.24 1.36
CA THR A 8 -3.58 9.26 1.71
C THR A 8 -4.05 8.53 0.46
N ILE A 9 -4.32 7.23 0.60
CA ILE A 9 -4.80 6.37 -0.49
C ILE A 9 -5.77 5.33 0.07
N GLY A 10 -6.92 5.18 -0.58
CA GLY A 10 -7.84 4.08 -0.35
C GLY A 10 -7.62 2.98 -1.39
N HIS A 11 -7.63 1.71 -0.99
CA HIS A 11 -7.44 0.61 -1.92
C HIS A 11 -8.66 0.30 -2.80
N SER A 12 -9.86 0.78 -2.45
CA SER A 12 -11.11 0.59 -3.21
C SER A 12 -11.26 -0.86 -3.74
N SER A 13 -11.70 -1.03 -4.99
CA SER A 13 -11.66 -2.27 -5.77
C SER A 13 -10.38 -2.43 -6.61
N HIS A 14 -9.32 -1.67 -6.34
CA HIS A 14 -8.07 -1.80 -7.07
C HIS A 14 -7.46 -3.19 -6.87
N SER A 15 -6.87 -3.73 -7.93
CA SER A 15 -5.91 -4.81 -7.80
C SER A 15 -4.64 -4.32 -7.11
N VAL A 16 -3.84 -5.24 -6.58
CA VAL A 16 -2.53 -4.89 -6.00
C VAL A 16 -1.62 -4.22 -7.01
N ASN A 17 -1.67 -4.64 -8.28
CA ASN A 17 -0.81 -4.09 -9.31
C ASN A 17 -1.15 -2.62 -9.59
N GLU A 18 -2.44 -2.29 -9.70
CA GLU A 18 -2.89 -0.90 -9.85
C GLU A 18 -2.53 -0.06 -8.63
N PHE A 19 -2.73 -0.60 -7.43
CA PHE A 19 -2.36 0.07 -6.19
C PHE A 19 -0.86 0.42 -6.16
N VAL A 20 0.01 -0.55 -6.50
CA VAL A 20 1.46 -0.32 -6.53
C VAL A 20 1.88 0.62 -7.66
N ALA A 21 1.24 0.54 -8.82
CA ALA A 21 1.48 1.48 -9.91
C ALA A 21 1.20 2.92 -9.47
N LEU A 22 0.07 3.14 -8.78
CA LEU A 22 -0.31 4.46 -8.27
C LEU A 22 0.69 4.99 -7.22
N LEU A 23 1.17 4.12 -6.32
CA LEU A 23 2.21 4.50 -5.35
C LEU A 23 3.49 4.95 -6.05
N LYS A 24 3.94 4.21 -7.06
CA LYS A 24 5.15 4.52 -7.83
C LYS A 24 5.01 5.79 -8.66
N GLU A 25 3.86 5.99 -9.30
CA GLU A 25 3.55 7.20 -10.06
C GLU A 25 3.67 8.46 -9.18
N ARG A 26 3.31 8.35 -7.91
CA ARG A 26 3.40 9.43 -6.93
C ARG A 26 4.72 9.50 -6.16
N GLY A 27 5.69 8.63 -6.48
CA GLY A 27 6.98 8.60 -5.80
C GLY A 27 6.90 8.18 -4.33
N VAL A 28 5.89 7.41 -3.94
CA VAL A 28 5.76 6.89 -2.57
C VAL A 28 6.77 5.76 -2.35
N GLU A 29 7.52 5.85 -1.26
CA GLU A 29 8.52 4.85 -0.87
C GLU A 29 8.08 3.99 0.32
N VAL A 30 7.20 4.54 1.17
CA VAL A 30 6.75 3.92 2.43
C VAL A 30 5.23 3.95 2.51
N VAL A 31 4.63 2.81 2.85
CA VAL A 31 3.19 2.68 3.08
C VAL A 31 2.93 2.36 4.54
N VAL A 32 2.13 3.19 5.19
CA VAL A 32 1.71 2.97 6.57
C VAL A 32 0.24 2.55 6.60
N ASP A 33 -0.03 1.34 7.08
CA ASP A 33 -1.40 0.88 7.30
C ASP A 33 -1.92 1.36 8.66
N VAL A 34 -2.85 2.30 8.64
CA VAL A 34 -3.45 2.90 9.85
C VAL A 34 -4.71 2.15 10.32
N ARG A 35 -5.08 1.02 9.67
CA ARG A 35 -6.29 0.27 10.02
C ARG A 35 -6.08 -0.50 11.31
N SER A 36 -7.00 -0.39 12.27
CA SER A 36 -6.96 -1.17 13.52
C SER A 36 -7.05 -2.68 13.30
N ARG A 37 -7.67 -3.12 12.19
CA ARG A 37 -7.81 -4.53 11.79
C ARG A 37 -7.40 -4.68 10.32
N PRO A 38 -6.11 -4.84 10.01
CA PRO A 38 -5.59 -4.89 8.65
C PRO A 38 -5.78 -6.26 7.99
N TYR A 39 -6.96 -6.85 8.13
CA TYR A 39 -7.31 -8.16 7.57
C TYR A 39 -8.63 -8.07 6.83
N SER A 40 -8.69 -8.58 5.60
CA SER A 40 -9.90 -8.57 4.79
C SER A 40 -10.20 -9.94 4.21
N LYS A 41 -11.44 -10.40 4.39
CA LYS A 41 -11.95 -11.62 3.75
C LYS A 41 -12.25 -11.42 2.26
N TYR A 42 -12.67 -10.21 1.89
CA TYR A 42 -13.04 -9.85 0.52
C TYR A 42 -11.80 -9.48 -0.32
N HIS A 43 -10.94 -8.64 0.24
CA HIS A 43 -9.73 -8.16 -0.42
C HIS A 43 -8.50 -8.84 0.20
N ARG A 44 -8.36 -10.15 -0.01
CA ARG A 44 -7.30 -10.97 0.62
C ARG A 44 -5.88 -10.44 0.34
N HIS A 45 -5.68 -9.81 -0.81
CA HIS A 45 -4.40 -9.21 -1.16
C HIS A 45 -4.03 -7.96 -0.33
N PHE A 46 -5.01 -7.33 0.31
CA PHE A 46 -4.82 -6.20 1.23
C PHE A 46 -4.86 -6.63 2.70
N SER A 47 -4.81 -7.93 2.99
CA SER A 47 -4.51 -8.41 4.34
C SER A 47 -3.03 -8.17 4.66
N TYR A 48 -2.73 -7.92 5.93
CA TYR A 48 -1.42 -7.48 6.43
C TYR A 48 -0.22 -8.22 5.80
N ASP A 49 -0.20 -9.55 5.88
CA ASP A 49 0.93 -10.33 5.35
C ASP A 49 1.04 -10.21 3.83
N ALA A 50 -0.10 -10.36 3.13
CA ALA A 50 -0.15 -10.33 1.68
C ALA A 50 0.26 -8.97 1.11
N ILE A 51 -0.21 -7.86 1.70
CA ILE A 51 0.16 -6.52 1.22
C ILE A 51 1.62 -6.22 1.51
N ARG A 52 2.12 -6.60 2.69
CA ARG A 52 3.53 -6.41 3.08
C ARG A 52 4.47 -7.13 2.12
N GLU A 53 4.19 -8.39 1.81
CA GLU A 53 4.97 -9.18 0.84
C GLU A 53 4.92 -8.55 -0.56
N ASN A 54 3.73 -8.14 -1.00
CA ASN A 54 3.55 -7.53 -2.32
C ASN A 54 4.29 -6.19 -2.47
N LEU A 55 4.27 -5.34 -1.44
CA LEU A 55 5.00 -4.07 -1.41
C LEU A 55 6.51 -4.31 -1.40
N SER A 56 6.98 -5.18 -0.50
CA SER A 56 8.41 -5.52 -0.34
C SER A 56 9.00 -6.09 -1.63
N ALA A 57 8.29 -7.01 -2.29
CA ALA A 57 8.71 -7.60 -3.57
C ALA A 57 8.83 -6.57 -4.70
N ARG A 58 8.25 -5.38 -4.56
CA ARG A 58 8.27 -4.31 -5.56
C ARG A 58 9.11 -3.10 -5.15
N GLY A 59 9.88 -3.23 -4.06
CA GLY A 59 10.81 -2.22 -3.55
C GLY A 59 10.17 -1.15 -2.67
N LEU A 60 8.94 -1.37 -2.19
CA LEU A 60 8.22 -0.47 -1.29
C LEU A 60 8.31 -1.01 0.14
N ARG A 61 8.43 -0.10 1.12
CA ARG A 61 8.47 -0.44 2.56
C ARG A 61 7.11 -0.35 3.22
#